data_AF-A0A318D3X9-F1
#
_entry.id   AF-A0A318D3X9-F1
#
_cell.length_a   1.000
_cell.length_b   1.000
_cell.length_c   1.000
_cell.angle_alpha   90.00
_cell.angle_beta   90.00
_cell.angle_gamma   90.00
#
_symmetry.space_group_name_H-M   'P 1'
#
loop_
_entity.id
_entity.type
_entity.pdbx_description
1 polymer ?
#
loop_
_entity_poly.entity_id
_entity_poly.type
_entity_poly.pdbx_seq_one_letter_code
_entity_poly.pdbx_strand_id
1 'polypeptide(L)'
;MVKVITALVGSALIMASSSGQTEVLNYTENTNSSNQLAIGYPVPVPVDSLTAVDGFRSYDSLHSQHQSLAVTHAEIRSSIVGQTHNGRDIYAYRFGDSDNQTNTGLTEPAFLVNGTIHAREWQSPEVVTELMEQLAEKKGDQSMVQYLLDNTNIVILPVMNIDGFLQTQRFPTQVTQSPGTNSSSTPSQKFAEPRDGRMRRKNMPNVDEVLSTEVDRLRGVDLNRNGEAFFGVQPDNSSPNSLIYGGPSALSEPETQALLSAAALGPRNRLRFYQDTHSFSRVLFVPQPNNSRRNVITNALAGKFQSATQAQGANYFPVINQQGSGIPTTADYFAYTDLIPSWTLEIEPPQGFANEPNGGAFYGGTGASHSGFIMPDSEIARTRDQLAVAQLLMFYHQAGPAHVTKVQLVDASGNDVYAATWSGGASRSLNVAINNTLEGGETYTLYVSFSKPMRIRSSSGAITQYAGQSVTLSPSVTITGNGGSGDFTRTISVANNNWLNQDVDGFSFDTYFDDAFKVDFTLPTDIPVSANTGNTDIRINISVQDLAGLSLDANPATAVDWSGGAWTNYENSNGQAGDTGGADASYQLKVSNQNLTLTAPESRGGGGGSMSWLLLGLLALFGVGRYKRKFKGLS
;
A
#
# COMPACT_ATOMS: atom_id res chain seq x y z
N MET A 1 -85.71 4.28 18.99
CA MET A 1 -84.87 4.80 20.10
C MET A 1 -83.41 4.73 19.66
N VAL A 2 -82.87 5.86 19.22
CA VAL A 2 -81.48 6.01 18.81
C VAL A 2 -80.65 6.20 20.08
N LYS A 3 -79.68 5.31 20.32
CA LYS A 3 -78.69 5.47 21.40
C LYS A 3 -77.55 6.35 20.90
N VAL A 4 -77.50 7.57 21.41
CA VAL A 4 -76.39 8.51 21.27
C VAL A 4 -75.26 8.03 22.18
N ILE A 5 -74.10 7.70 21.59
CA ILE A 5 -72.85 7.47 22.34
C ILE A 5 -72.01 8.74 22.17
N THR A 6 -71.82 9.43 23.28
CA THR A 6 -71.03 10.65 23.43
C THR A 6 -69.54 10.35 23.19
N ALA A 7 -68.93 10.99 22.19
CA ALA A 7 -67.49 10.97 21.98
C ALA A 7 -66.81 11.97 22.93
N LEU A 8 -65.97 11.47 23.84
CA LEU A 8 -64.98 12.30 24.53
C LEU A 8 -63.87 12.64 23.52
N VAL A 9 -63.83 13.89 23.06
CA VAL A 9 -62.66 14.45 22.40
C VAL A 9 -61.64 14.77 23.49
N GLY A 10 -60.70 13.85 23.69
CA GLY A 10 -59.49 14.14 24.46
C GLY A 10 -58.59 15.05 23.64
N SER A 11 -58.57 16.34 23.98
CA SER A 11 -57.56 17.27 23.48
C SER A 11 -56.19 16.82 23.98
N ALA A 12 -55.48 16.03 23.17
CA ALA A 12 -54.05 15.84 23.34
C ALA A 12 -53.40 17.20 23.10
N LEU A 13 -53.01 17.86 24.19
CA LEU A 13 -52.17 19.03 24.16
C LEU A 13 -50.83 18.59 23.54
N ILE A 14 -50.67 18.80 22.24
CA ILE A 14 -49.38 18.71 21.58
C ILE A 14 -48.53 19.80 22.23
N MET A 15 -47.68 19.42 23.18
CA MET A 15 -46.55 20.26 23.54
C MET A 15 -45.67 20.31 22.29
N ALA A 16 -45.92 21.29 21.42
CA ALA A 16 -44.92 21.77 20.51
C ALA A 16 -43.79 22.29 21.38
N SER A 17 -42.78 21.45 21.63
CA SER A 17 -41.49 21.93 22.08
C SER A 17 -41.10 23.00 21.07
N SER A 18 -41.03 24.25 21.50
CA SER A 18 -40.38 25.32 20.74
C SER A 18 -38.93 24.89 20.56
N SER A 19 -38.63 24.17 19.49
CA SER A 19 -37.26 23.90 19.07
C SER A 19 -36.66 25.27 18.81
N GLY A 20 -35.73 25.69 19.65
CA GLY A 20 -34.95 26.89 19.41
C GLY A 20 -34.39 26.82 17.99
N GLN A 21 -34.52 27.91 17.22
CA GLN A 21 -33.82 27.99 15.94
C GLN A 21 -32.36 28.31 16.24
N THR A 22 -31.45 27.47 15.76
CA THR A 22 -30.03 27.78 15.86
C THR A 22 -29.67 28.91 14.89
N GLU A 23 -28.76 29.80 15.31
CA GLU A 23 -28.20 30.79 14.41
C GLU A 23 -27.40 30.08 13.30
N VAL A 24 -27.69 30.46 12.06
CA VAL A 24 -26.95 30.03 10.87
C VAL A 24 -25.88 31.07 10.57
N LEU A 25 -24.65 30.59 10.45
CA LEU A 25 -23.47 31.39 10.18
C LEU A 25 -22.96 31.09 8.78
N ASN A 26 -22.14 31.99 8.22
CA ASN A 26 -21.60 31.85 6.87
C ASN A 26 -20.08 31.92 6.86
N TYR A 27 -19.44 31.03 6.11
CA TYR A 27 -18.10 31.26 5.62
C TYR A 27 -18.15 32.24 4.45
N THR A 28 -17.15 33.12 4.38
CA THR A 28 -16.98 34.05 3.26
C THR A 28 -15.51 34.12 2.89
N GLU A 29 -15.20 34.71 1.74
CA GLU A 29 -13.81 34.93 1.35
C GLU A 29 -13.15 35.98 2.25
N ASN A 30 -13.75 37.17 2.34
CA ASN A 30 -13.10 38.36 2.89
C ASN A 30 -13.90 39.10 3.97
N THR A 31 -15.08 38.63 4.36
CA THR A 31 -15.98 39.34 5.27
C THR A 31 -16.04 38.69 6.65
N ASN A 32 -15.65 39.45 7.67
CA ASN A 32 -15.82 39.07 9.07
C ASN A 32 -16.92 39.93 9.70
N SER A 33 -17.92 39.29 10.29
CA SER A 33 -19.02 39.94 11.01
C SER A 33 -19.51 39.06 12.17
N SER A 34 -20.61 39.43 12.83
CA SER A 34 -21.18 38.64 13.95
C SER A 34 -21.59 37.21 13.56
N ASN A 35 -21.92 36.99 12.29
CA ASN A 35 -22.39 35.72 11.74
C ASN A 35 -21.66 35.31 10.45
N GLN A 36 -20.53 35.97 10.13
CA GLN A 36 -19.70 35.66 8.98
C GLN A 36 -18.24 35.51 9.39
N LEU A 37 -17.58 34.48 8.87
CA LEU A 37 -16.17 34.22 9.07
C LEU A 37 -15.45 34.19 7.72
N ALA A 38 -14.49 35.10 7.54
CA ALA A 38 -13.62 35.13 6.37
C ALA A 38 -12.58 34.01 6.48
N ILE A 39 -12.45 33.20 5.42
CA ILE A 39 -11.45 32.12 5.34
C ILE A 39 -10.24 32.49 4.48
N GLY A 40 -10.29 33.66 3.81
CA GLY A 40 -9.16 34.23 3.06
C GLY A 40 -8.98 33.75 1.62
N TYR A 41 -9.93 32.97 1.10
CA TYR A 41 -10.01 32.53 -0.29
C TYR A 41 -11.47 32.16 -0.64
N PRO A 42 -11.85 32.08 -1.93
CA PRO A 42 -13.22 31.75 -2.33
C PRO A 42 -13.69 30.47 -1.64
N VAL A 43 -14.87 30.52 -1.00
CA VAL A 43 -15.39 29.35 -0.27
C VAL A 43 -15.72 28.26 -1.29
N PRO A 44 -15.10 27.07 -1.21
CA PRO A 44 -15.37 25.97 -2.13
C PRO A 44 -16.86 25.62 -2.16
N VAL A 45 -17.39 25.46 -3.37
CA VAL A 45 -18.75 24.99 -3.62
C VAL A 45 -18.71 23.73 -4.50
N PRO A 46 -19.68 22.81 -4.38
CA PRO A 46 -19.71 21.61 -5.20
C PRO A 46 -19.76 21.96 -6.69
N VAL A 47 -18.96 21.26 -7.48
CA VAL A 47 -18.88 21.42 -8.93
C VAL A 47 -19.50 20.20 -9.61
N ASP A 48 -20.40 20.44 -10.57
CA ASP A 48 -20.94 19.35 -11.39
C ASP A 48 -19.98 19.03 -12.54
N SER A 49 -19.25 17.92 -12.42
CA SER A 49 -18.27 17.47 -13.41
C SER A 49 -18.00 15.97 -13.30
N LEU A 50 -18.05 15.26 -14.44
CA LEU A 50 -17.64 13.86 -14.50
C LEU A 50 -16.12 13.70 -14.52
N THR A 51 -15.39 14.69 -15.03
CA THR A 51 -13.93 14.67 -15.05
C THR A 51 -13.35 15.35 -13.83
N ALA A 52 -12.09 15.04 -13.53
CA ALA A 52 -11.27 15.74 -12.56
C ALA A 52 -11.31 17.28 -12.77
N VAL A 53 -11.44 18.02 -11.67
CA VAL A 53 -11.46 19.50 -11.63
C VAL A 53 -10.53 20.04 -10.55
N ASP A 54 -10.16 21.31 -10.66
CA ASP A 54 -9.61 22.11 -9.56
C ASP A 54 -10.80 22.55 -8.68
N GLY A 55 -11.21 21.67 -7.77
CA GLY A 55 -12.35 21.84 -6.88
C GLY A 55 -12.94 20.52 -6.41
N PHE A 56 -14.12 20.57 -5.78
CA PHE A 56 -14.78 19.40 -5.19
C PHE A 56 -16.04 19.06 -5.98
N ARG A 57 -16.12 17.83 -6.51
CA ARG A 57 -17.28 17.38 -7.26
C ARG A 57 -18.48 17.17 -6.34
N SER A 58 -19.68 17.43 -6.87
CA SER A 58 -20.92 17.04 -6.21
C SER A 58 -21.00 15.53 -6.03
N TYR A 59 -21.73 15.06 -5.02
CA TYR A 59 -21.99 13.63 -4.82
C TYR A 59 -22.55 12.98 -6.10
N ASP A 60 -23.52 13.63 -6.74
CA ASP A 60 -24.14 13.12 -7.97
C ASP A 60 -23.11 12.98 -9.10
N SER A 61 -22.17 13.92 -9.20
CA SER A 61 -21.09 13.86 -10.19
C SER A 61 -20.06 12.78 -9.90
N LEU A 62 -19.62 12.66 -8.64
CA LEU A 62 -18.73 11.57 -8.21
C LEU A 62 -19.37 10.22 -8.50
N HIS A 63 -20.60 10.01 -8.04
CA HIS A 63 -21.34 8.79 -8.27
C HIS A 63 -21.52 8.50 -9.77
N SER A 64 -21.92 9.49 -10.56
CA SER A 64 -22.08 9.32 -12.02
C SER A 64 -20.78 8.96 -12.71
N GLN A 65 -19.65 9.56 -12.29
CA GLN A 65 -18.34 9.22 -12.83
C GLN A 65 -17.94 7.79 -12.45
N HIS A 66 -18.14 7.37 -11.20
CA HIS A 66 -17.83 6.00 -10.78
C HIS A 66 -18.68 4.97 -11.53
N GLN A 67 -19.96 5.26 -11.76
CA GLN A 67 -20.84 4.41 -12.58
C GLN A 67 -20.40 4.40 -14.05
N SER A 68 -19.98 5.55 -14.60
CA SER A 68 -19.42 5.62 -15.95
C SER A 68 -18.19 4.72 -16.07
N LEU A 69 -17.24 4.82 -15.13
CA LEU A 69 -16.06 3.95 -15.07
C LEU A 69 -16.46 2.47 -15.06
N ALA A 70 -17.39 2.06 -14.18
CA ALA A 70 -17.86 0.68 -14.10
C ALA A 70 -18.57 0.17 -15.38
N VAL A 71 -19.20 1.05 -16.14
CA VAL A 71 -19.87 0.69 -17.41
C VAL A 71 -18.88 0.62 -18.57
N THR A 72 -17.86 1.48 -18.59
CA THR A 72 -16.90 1.58 -19.71
C THR A 72 -15.66 0.70 -19.55
N HIS A 73 -15.41 0.18 -18.35
CA HIS A 73 -14.23 -0.64 -18.02
C HIS A 73 -14.64 -2.00 -17.44
N ALA A 74 -14.35 -3.09 -18.16
CA ALA A 74 -14.74 -4.45 -17.76
C ALA A 74 -14.07 -4.93 -16.46
N GLU A 75 -12.91 -4.36 -16.13
CA GLU A 75 -12.14 -4.58 -14.91
C GLU A 75 -12.75 -3.92 -13.67
N ILE A 76 -13.75 -3.05 -13.83
CA ILE A 76 -14.39 -2.31 -12.75
C ILE A 76 -15.81 -2.85 -12.55
N ARG A 77 -16.06 -3.43 -11.37
CA ARG A 77 -17.37 -3.96 -11.00
C ARG A 77 -17.96 -3.12 -9.87
N SER A 78 -19.09 -2.48 -10.13
CA SER A 78 -19.85 -1.77 -9.10
C SER A 78 -20.71 -2.74 -8.28
N SER A 79 -20.87 -2.49 -6.99
CA SER A 79 -21.73 -3.29 -6.10
C SER A 79 -22.35 -2.41 -5.03
N ILE A 80 -23.65 -2.61 -4.79
CA ILE A 80 -24.33 -2.04 -3.62
C ILE A 80 -23.95 -2.90 -2.41
N VAL A 81 -23.32 -2.27 -1.41
CA VAL A 81 -22.80 -2.95 -0.21
C VAL A 81 -23.62 -2.65 1.04
N GLY A 82 -24.61 -1.77 0.93
CA GLY A 82 -25.53 -1.41 2.01
C GLY A 82 -26.37 -0.21 1.63
N GLN A 83 -27.14 0.30 2.59
CA GLN A 83 -27.92 1.53 2.44
C GLN A 83 -27.70 2.44 3.65
N THR A 84 -27.76 3.76 3.45
CA THR A 84 -27.75 4.71 4.57
C THR A 84 -29.07 4.69 5.35
N HIS A 85 -29.13 5.41 6.47
CA HIS A 85 -30.39 5.60 7.22
C HIS A 85 -31.51 6.22 6.38
N ASN A 86 -31.17 7.04 5.37
CA ASN A 86 -32.15 7.63 4.46
C ASN A 86 -32.43 6.75 3.21
N GLY A 87 -32.00 5.48 3.21
CA GLY A 87 -32.29 4.52 2.15
C GLY A 87 -31.50 4.76 0.86
N ARG A 88 -30.36 5.46 0.92
CA ARG A 88 -29.48 5.67 -0.24
C ARG A 88 -28.50 4.52 -0.35
N ASP A 89 -28.40 3.93 -1.54
CA ASP A 89 -27.47 2.83 -1.80
C ASP A 89 -26.01 3.28 -1.62
N ILE A 90 -25.24 2.51 -0.86
CA ILE A 90 -23.82 2.69 -0.67
C ILE A 90 -23.09 1.80 -1.66
N TYR A 91 -22.29 2.40 -2.52
CA TYR A 91 -21.57 1.71 -3.58
C TYR A 91 -20.11 1.48 -3.22
N ALA A 92 -19.61 0.28 -3.53
CA ALA A 92 -18.20 -0.02 -3.60
C ALA A 92 -17.86 -0.53 -5.01
N TYR A 93 -16.61 -0.35 -5.40
CA TYR A 93 -16.11 -0.69 -6.72
C TYR A 93 -14.92 -1.62 -6.58
N ARG A 94 -14.97 -2.76 -7.26
CA ARG A 94 -13.91 -3.76 -7.28
C ARG A 94 -13.17 -3.67 -8.61
N PHE A 95 -11.86 -3.45 -8.53
CA PHE A 95 -10.93 -3.39 -9.64
C PHE A 95 -10.10 -4.67 -9.67
N GLY A 96 -9.99 -5.26 -10.85
CA GLY A 96 -9.27 -6.50 -11.10
C GLY A 96 -9.97 -7.31 -12.18
N ASP A 97 -9.27 -8.31 -12.72
CA ASP A 97 -9.81 -9.17 -13.75
C ASP A 97 -10.98 -10.05 -13.26
N SER A 98 -11.51 -10.88 -14.16
CA SER A 98 -12.72 -11.66 -13.88
C SER A 98 -12.49 -12.92 -13.04
N ASP A 99 -11.28 -13.48 -12.98
CA ASP A 99 -11.07 -14.89 -12.59
C ASP A 99 -10.59 -15.10 -11.14
N ASN A 100 -10.32 -14.00 -10.43
CA ASN A 100 -9.86 -13.98 -9.03
C ASN A 100 -8.56 -14.79 -8.80
N GLN A 101 -7.81 -15.07 -9.86
CA GLN A 101 -6.54 -15.77 -9.82
C GLN A 101 -5.42 -14.86 -10.35
N THR A 102 -4.26 -14.97 -9.75
CA THR A 102 -3.06 -14.35 -10.32
C THR A 102 -2.73 -15.03 -11.64
N ASN A 103 -1.91 -14.39 -12.48
CA ASN A 103 -1.36 -15.01 -13.70
C ASN A 103 -0.57 -16.30 -13.46
N THR A 104 -0.22 -16.59 -12.20
CA THR A 104 0.47 -17.82 -11.77
C THR A 104 -0.49 -18.86 -11.16
N GLY A 105 -1.81 -18.65 -11.21
CA GLY A 105 -2.84 -19.58 -10.75
C GLY A 105 -3.02 -19.61 -9.23
N LEU A 106 -2.62 -18.56 -8.50
CA LEU A 106 -2.88 -18.42 -7.06
C LEU A 106 -4.13 -17.60 -6.80
N THR A 107 -4.79 -17.77 -5.67
CA THR A 107 -5.87 -16.86 -5.27
C THR A 107 -5.32 -15.46 -5.02
N GLU A 108 -5.88 -14.48 -5.71
CA GLU A 108 -5.47 -13.08 -5.62
C GLU A 108 -5.62 -12.51 -4.19
N PRO A 109 -4.71 -11.62 -3.77
CA PRO A 109 -4.92 -10.76 -2.61
C PRO A 109 -6.05 -9.76 -2.85
N ALA A 110 -6.60 -9.23 -1.76
CA ALA A 110 -7.51 -8.10 -1.77
C ALA A 110 -6.93 -6.91 -0.99
N PHE A 111 -7.29 -5.71 -1.40
CA PHE A 111 -7.00 -4.45 -0.70
C PHE A 111 -8.30 -3.64 -0.56
N LEU A 112 -8.41 -2.85 0.50
CA LEU A 112 -9.59 -2.02 0.74
C LEU A 112 -9.19 -0.57 1.03
N VAL A 113 -9.81 0.36 0.33
CA VAL A 113 -9.70 1.80 0.61
C VAL A 113 -11.11 2.37 0.73
N ASN A 114 -11.37 3.20 1.73
CA ASN A 114 -12.59 3.99 1.78
C ASN A 114 -12.31 5.49 1.93
N GLY A 115 -13.32 6.27 1.58
CA GLY A 115 -13.37 7.71 1.76
C GLY A 115 -14.70 8.19 2.33
N THR A 116 -14.74 9.46 2.72
CA THR A 116 -15.93 10.17 3.21
C THR A 116 -16.67 9.43 4.33
N ILE A 117 -15.95 8.82 5.27
CA ILE A 117 -16.58 8.31 6.50
C ILE A 117 -17.03 9.48 7.40
N HIS A 118 -16.31 10.61 7.37
CA HIS A 118 -16.80 11.89 7.87
C HIS A 118 -17.22 12.82 6.73
N ALA A 119 -18.38 13.43 6.87
CA ALA A 119 -19.02 14.17 5.79
C ALA A 119 -18.28 15.44 5.35
N ARG A 120 -17.71 16.21 6.28
CA ARG A 120 -17.03 17.50 5.99
C ARG A 120 -15.70 17.37 5.26
N GLU A 121 -15.16 16.17 5.13
CA GLU A 121 -13.81 15.90 4.61
C GLU A 121 -13.84 15.74 3.08
N TRP A 122 -14.23 16.80 2.37
CA TRP A 122 -14.45 16.79 0.92
C TRP A 122 -13.23 16.42 0.08
N GLN A 123 -12.02 16.54 0.65
CA GLN A 123 -10.79 16.10 0.01
C GLN A 123 -10.73 14.57 -0.18
N SER A 124 -11.30 13.82 0.77
CA SER A 124 -11.25 12.35 0.80
C SER A 124 -11.87 11.69 -0.44
N PRO A 125 -13.12 12.00 -0.86
CA PRO A 125 -13.71 11.38 -2.05
C PRO A 125 -12.96 11.72 -3.34
N GLU A 126 -12.35 12.90 -3.45
CA GLU A 126 -11.56 13.27 -4.63
C GLU A 126 -10.27 12.46 -4.73
N VAL A 127 -9.55 12.28 -3.61
CA VAL A 127 -8.34 11.44 -3.57
C VAL A 127 -8.66 9.98 -3.90
N VAL A 128 -9.74 9.45 -3.33
CA VAL A 128 -10.14 8.06 -3.58
C VAL A 128 -10.66 7.88 -5.01
N THR A 129 -11.29 8.89 -5.61
CA THR A 129 -11.73 8.86 -7.01
C THR A 129 -10.55 8.96 -7.97
N GLU A 130 -9.53 9.77 -7.68
CA GLU A 130 -8.30 9.81 -8.49
C GLU A 130 -7.65 8.42 -8.58
N LEU A 131 -7.60 7.69 -7.47
CA LEU A 131 -7.10 6.32 -7.48
C LEU A 131 -7.91 5.41 -8.41
N MET A 132 -9.24 5.56 -8.45
CA MET A 132 -10.12 4.84 -9.38
C MET A 132 -9.83 5.22 -10.84
N GLU A 133 -9.68 6.50 -11.13
CA GLU A 133 -9.41 7.04 -12.47
C GLU A 133 -8.02 6.56 -12.96
N GLN A 134 -6.99 6.60 -12.11
CA GLN A 134 -5.65 6.10 -12.42
C GLN A 134 -5.62 4.60 -12.73
N LEU A 135 -6.38 3.79 -11.98
CA LEU A 135 -6.51 2.36 -12.25
C LEU A 135 -7.19 2.09 -13.60
N ALA A 136 -8.19 2.88 -13.96
CA ALA A 136 -8.92 2.75 -15.22
C ALA A 136 -8.08 3.21 -16.43
N GLU A 137 -7.46 4.38 -16.33
CA GLU A 137 -6.71 5.02 -17.43
C GLU A 137 -5.41 4.28 -17.76
N LYS A 138 -4.76 3.69 -16.74
CA LYS A 138 -3.46 3.02 -16.88
C LYS A 138 -3.56 1.51 -17.01
N LYS A 139 -4.75 0.93 -17.21
CA LYS A 139 -4.91 -0.53 -17.41
C LYS A 139 -3.99 -1.10 -18.50
N GLY A 140 -3.73 -0.33 -19.56
CA GLY A 140 -2.89 -0.75 -20.69
C GLY A 140 -1.43 -0.31 -20.57
N ASP A 141 -0.94 0.04 -19.37
CA ASP A 141 0.43 0.52 -19.19
C ASP A 141 1.50 -0.56 -19.39
N GLN A 142 1.10 -1.84 -19.50
CA GLN A 142 2.00 -3.00 -19.55
C GLN A 142 3.00 -3.01 -18.40
N SER A 143 2.66 -2.40 -17.27
CA SER A 143 3.56 -2.20 -16.15
C SER A 143 2.79 -2.39 -14.84
N MET A 144 3.01 -1.51 -13.86
CA MET A 144 2.49 -1.64 -12.50
C MET A 144 0.96 -1.73 -12.45
N VAL A 145 0.24 -0.87 -13.17
CA VAL A 145 -1.23 -0.84 -13.03
C VAL A 145 -1.85 -2.06 -13.70
N GLN A 146 -1.38 -2.43 -14.90
CA GLN A 146 -1.82 -3.68 -15.51
C GLN A 146 -1.52 -4.89 -14.61
N TYR A 147 -0.32 -4.99 -14.05
CA TYR A 147 0.03 -6.05 -13.11
C TYR A 147 -0.92 -6.11 -11.91
N LEU A 148 -1.28 -4.97 -11.34
CA LEU A 148 -2.22 -4.91 -10.22
C LEU A 148 -3.62 -5.39 -10.61
N LEU A 149 -4.10 -5.04 -11.80
CA LEU A 149 -5.42 -5.47 -12.28
C LEU A 149 -5.46 -6.97 -12.63
N ASP A 150 -4.35 -7.53 -13.12
CA ASP A 150 -4.24 -8.95 -13.49
C ASP A 150 -3.95 -9.87 -12.29
N ASN A 151 -3.64 -9.34 -11.10
CA ASN A 151 -3.17 -10.16 -9.98
C ASN A 151 -3.74 -9.75 -8.61
N THR A 152 -4.66 -8.79 -8.54
CA THR A 152 -5.18 -8.30 -7.26
C THR A 152 -6.63 -7.87 -7.35
N ASN A 153 -7.28 -7.84 -6.17
CA ASN A 153 -8.60 -7.27 -5.99
C ASN A 153 -8.53 -5.98 -5.20
N ILE A 154 -8.57 -4.84 -5.88
CA ILE A 154 -8.62 -3.54 -5.21
C ILE A 154 -10.08 -3.15 -5.03
N VAL A 155 -10.54 -3.03 -3.78
CA VAL A 155 -11.89 -2.58 -3.45
C VAL A 155 -11.84 -1.15 -2.94
N ILE A 156 -12.66 -0.30 -3.54
CA ILE A 156 -12.73 1.13 -3.22
C ILE A 156 -14.18 1.51 -2.87
N LEU A 157 -14.40 2.07 -1.68
CA LEU A 157 -15.67 2.62 -1.22
C LEU A 157 -15.52 4.15 -1.09
N PRO A 158 -15.81 4.93 -2.16
CA PRO A 158 -15.40 6.33 -2.24
C PRO A 158 -16.21 7.26 -1.33
N VAL A 159 -17.52 7.03 -1.19
CA VAL A 159 -18.41 7.85 -0.34
C VAL A 159 -19.20 6.94 0.60
N MET A 160 -18.74 6.83 1.85
CA MET A 160 -19.39 6.01 2.86
C MET A 160 -20.59 6.70 3.54
N ASN A 161 -20.40 7.96 3.94
CA ASN A 161 -21.41 8.76 4.63
C ASN A 161 -22.16 9.68 3.65
N ILE A 162 -22.98 9.08 2.78
CA ILE A 162 -23.69 9.81 1.71
C ILE A 162 -24.63 10.86 2.30
N ASP A 163 -25.40 10.52 3.34
CA ASP A 163 -26.39 11.42 3.93
C ASP A 163 -25.70 12.68 4.49
N GLY A 164 -24.66 12.49 5.30
CA GLY A 164 -23.89 13.59 5.84
C GLY A 164 -23.20 14.41 4.75
N PHE A 165 -22.64 13.75 3.73
CA PHE A 165 -21.95 14.44 2.64
C PHE A 165 -22.90 15.35 1.84
N LEU A 166 -24.08 14.85 1.48
CA LEU A 166 -25.13 15.66 0.85
C LEU A 166 -25.53 16.86 1.71
N GLN A 167 -25.63 16.69 3.03
CA GLN A 167 -25.92 17.80 3.93
C GLN A 167 -24.84 18.88 3.91
N THR A 168 -23.56 18.49 3.85
CA THR A 168 -22.47 19.47 3.70
C THR A 168 -22.54 20.20 2.36
N GLN A 169 -22.85 19.50 1.26
CA GLN A 169 -22.91 20.07 -0.08
C GLN A 169 -24.14 20.95 -0.31
N ARG A 170 -25.24 20.67 0.38
CA ARG A 170 -26.44 21.51 0.40
C ARG A 170 -26.19 22.87 1.05
N PHE A 171 -25.30 22.91 2.04
CA PHE A 171 -24.95 24.10 2.81
C PHE A 171 -23.45 24.40 2.72
N PRO A 172 -22.90 24.60 1.51
CA PRO A 172 -21.46 24.58 1.29
C PRO A 172 -20.74 25.78 1.93
N THR A 173 -21.48 26.88 2.14
CA THR A 173 -20.99 28.10 2.78
C THR A 173 -21.59 28.32 4.18
N GLN A 174 -22.50 27.45 4.62
CA GLN A 174 -23.31 27.71 5.82
C GLN A 174 -23.06 26.66 6.89
N VAL A 175 -23.06 27.10 8.15
CA VAL A 175 -22.91 26.23 9.32
C VAL A 175 -23.82 26.67 10.45
N THR A 176 -24.13 25.77 11.35
CA THR A 176 -24.73 26.13 12.65
C THR A 176 -23.68 26.76 13.56
N GLN A 177 -24.07 27.68 14.42
CA GLN A 177 -23.22 28.08 15.55
C GLN A 177 -22.86 26.88 16.45
N SER A 178 -21.75 27.01 17.17
CA SER A 178 -21.24 25.99 18.10
C SER A 178 -22.26 25.70 19.20
N PRO A 179 -22.43 24.43 19.63
CA PRO A 179 -23.33 24.11 20.73
C PRO A 179 -23.02 24.91 22.00
N GLY A 180 -24.06 25.41 22.68
CA GLY A 180 -23.94 26.23 23.88
C GLY A 180 -23.65 27.72 23.64
N THR A 181 -23.51 28.15 22.37
CA THR A 181 -23.42 29.57 22.00
C THR A 181 -24.79 30.16 21.66
N ASN A 182 -24.87 31.49 21.66
CA ASN A 182 -26.08 32.24 21.33
C ASN A 182 -25.75 33.54 20.57
N SER A 183 -26.77 34.33 20.23
CA SER A 183 -26.63 35.57 19.48
C SER A 183 -25.66 36.59 20.09
N SER A 184 -25.45 36.55 21.41
CA SER A 184 -24.53 37.42 22.16
C SER A 184 -23.11 36.87 22.25
N SER A 185 -22.86 35.61 21.85
CA SER A 185 -21.52 35.03 21.80
C SER A 185 -20.65 35.74 20.74
N THR A 186 -19.33 35.77 20.96
CA THR A 186 -18.40 36.32 19.97
C THR A 186 -18.36 35.45 18.71
N PRO A 187 -17.97 35.98 17.54
CA PRO A 187 -17.74 35.17 16.34
C PRO A 187 -16.79 33.99 16.61
N SER A 188 -15.69 34.22 17.32
CA SER A 188 -14.74 33.15 17.67
C SER A 188 -15.37 32.02 18.49
N GLN A 189 -16.32 32.32 19.38
CA GLN A 189 -17.07 31.30 20.12
C GLN A 189 -18.07 30.57 19.21
N LYS A 190 -18.80 31.33 18.39
CA LYS A 190 -19.83 30.79 17.49
C LYS A 190 -19.24 29.83 16.45
N PHE A 191 -18.04 30.11 15.92
CA PHE A 191 -17.36 29.28 14.92
C PHE A 191 -16.36 28.26 15.52
N ALA A 192 -16.28 28.12 16.84
CA ALA A 192 -15.28 27.25 17.48
C ALA A 192 -15.43 25.76 17.12
N GLU A 193 -16.67 25.25 17.11
CA GLU A 193 -17.02 23.85 16.82
C GLU A 193 -18.42 23.75 16.16
N PRO A 194 -18.65 24.35 14.98
CA PRO A 194 -19.86 24.12 14.21
C PRO A 194 -20.03 22.62 13.91
N ARG A 195 -21.27 22.09 14.02
CA ARG A 195 -21.53 20.64 13.92
C ARG A 195 -22.46 20.22 12.78
N ASP A 196 -23.06 21.17 12.05
CA ASP A 196 -23.92 20.91 10.90
C ASP A 196 -23.65 21.90 9.76
N GLY A 197 -24.32 21.71 8.61
CA GLY A 197 -24.04 22.39 7.36
C GLY A 197 -22.71 21.93 6.78
N ARG A 198 -21.87 22.84 6.28
CA ARG A 198 -20.54 22.54 5.72
C ARG A 198 -19.64 21.73 6.66
N MET A 199 -19.88 21.80 7.97
CA MET A 199 -19.09 21.17 9.03
C MET A 199 -19.72 19.92 9.63
N ARG A 200 -20.78 19.37 9.00
CA ARG A 200 -21.36 18.09 9.40
C ARG A 200 -20.29 17.00 9.38
N ARG A 201 -20.14 16.25 10.47
CA ARG A 201 -19.15 15.17 10.59
C ARG A 201 -19.80 13.78 10.52
N LYS A 202 -20.74 13.53 11.42
CA LYS A 202 -21.38 12.21 11.68
C LYS A 202 -22.28 11.77 10.50
N ASN A 203 -22.91 10.59 10.58
CA ASN A 203 -24.05 10.22 9.71
C ASN A 203 -25.37 10.89 10.20
N MET A 204 -26.52 10.63 9.56
CA MET A 204 -27.78 11.38 9.78
C MET A 204 -29.03 10.56 10.17
N PRO A 205 -28.98 9.61 11.13
CA PRO A 205 -30.18 8.95 11.64
C PRO A 205 -31.14 9.94 12.32
N ASN A 206 -32.39 10.00 11.87
CA ASN A 206 -33.46 10.83 12.43
C ASN A 206 -33.12 12.34 12.45
N VAL A 207 -32.52 12.83 11.36
CA VAL A 207 -32.20 14.25 11.15
C VAL A 207 -33.12 14.78 10.03
N ASP A 208 -33.72 15.95 10.22
CA ASP A 208 -34.73 16.51 9.31
C ASP A 208 -34.15 17.31 8.13
N GLU A 209 -32.81 17.34 8.04
CA GLU A 209 -32.04 18.00 6.99
C GLU A 209 -32.15 19.55 6.98
N VAL A 210 -32.92 20.16 7.90
CA VAL A 210 -33.08 21.61 8.05
C VAL A 210 -31.97 22.18 8.94
N LEU A 211 -31.09 22.99 8.36
CA LEU A 211 -29.90 23.52 9.05
C LEU A 211 -30.20 24.26 10.36
N SER A 212 -31.34 24.95 10.45
CA SER A 212 -31.72 25.74 11.62
C SER A 212 -32.35 24.92 12.77
N THR A 213 -32.54 23.60 12.59
CA THR A 213 -33.03 22.70 13.64
C THR A 213 -31.91 22.44 14.66
N GLU A 214 -32.05 23.00 15.87
CA GLU A 214 -30.96 23.01 16.86
C GLU A 214 -30.55 21.63 17.38
N VAL A 215 -31.46 20.65 17.37
CA VAL A 215 -31.19 19.29 17.84
C VAL A 215 -30.36 18.50 16.83
N ASP A 216 -30.50 18.80 15.54
CA ASP A 216 -29.95 18.01 14.44
C ASP A 216 -28.42 18.04 14.39
N ARG A 217 -27.82 19.19 14.71
CA ARG A 217 -26.36 19.36 14.85
C ARG A 217 -25.73 18.49 15.95
N LEU A 218 -26.54 17.95 16.87
CA LEU A 218 -26.06 17.07 17.94
C LEU A 218 -26.29 15.59 17.62
N ARG A 219 -27.23 15.27 16.74
CA ARG A 219 -27.61 13.89 16.37
C ARG A 219 -26.59 13.22 15.45
N GLY A 220 -26.78 11.91 15.25
CA GLY A 220 -25.93 11.07 14.42
C GLY A 220 -24.78 10.41 15.16
N VAL A 221 -24.13 9.47 14.49
CA VAL A 221 -23.05 8.63 14.97
C VAL A 221 -21.77 8.93 14.18
N ASP A 222 -20.67 9.04 14.91
CA ASP A 222 -19.33 9.06 14.32
C ASP A 222 -19.02 7.63 13.86
N LEU A 223 -19.11 7.43 12.54
CA LEU A 223 -18.89 6.14 11.91
C LEU A 223 -17.48 5.60 12.18
N ASN A 224 -16.47 6.48 12.33
CA ASN A 224 -15.11 6.08 12.68
C ASN A 224 -14.92 5.93 14.21
N ARG A 225 -16.03 5.74 14.94
CA ARG A 225 -16.09 5.37 16.35
C ARG A 225 -17.10 4.25 16.63
N ASN A 226 -17.67 3.68 15.58
CA ASN A 226 -18.71 2.64 15.63
C ASN A 226 -18.15 1.24 15.35
N GLY A 227 -16.82 1.08 15.25
CA GLY A 227 -16.16 -0.22 15.11
C GLY A 227 -16.24 -1.09 16.37
N GLU A 228 -16.14 -2.41 16.21
CA GLU A 228 -16.19 -3.38 17.33
C GLU A 228 -14.93 -3.33 18.19
N ALA A 229 -13.75 -3.22 17.59
CA ALA A 229 -12.49 -3.09 18.30
C ALA A 229 -12.51 -1.81 19.16
N PHE A 230 -12.22 -1.92 20.45
CA PHE A 230 -12.16 -0.78 21.39
C PHE A 230 -13.46 0.04 21.53
N PHE A 231 -14.62 -0.54 21.19
CA PHE A 231 -15.90 0.15 21.37
C PHE A 231 -16.12 0.55 22.83
N GLY A 232 -16.55 1.80 23.06
CA GLY A 232 -16.81 2.32 24.41
C GLY A 232 -15.58 2.60 25.27
N VAL A 233 -14.35 2.45 24.75
CA VAL A 233 -13.12 2.75 25.52
C VAL A 233 -12.98 4.24 25.84
N GLN A 234 -13.43 5.12 24.94
CA GLN A 234 -13.39 6.57 25.17
C GLN A 234 -14.66 7.04 25.91
N PRO A 235 -14.58 7.81 27.01
CA PRO A 235 -15.75 8.24 27.77
C PRO A 235 -16.80 9.00 26.95
N ASP A 236 -16.36 9.86 26.04
CA ASP A 236 -17.26 10.67 25.21
C ASP A 236 -17.88 9.88 24.04
N ASN A 237 -17.45 8.63 23.82
CA ASN A 237 -17.99 7.74 22.79
C ASN A 237 -19.43 7.30 23.08
N SER A 238 -19.85 7.28 24.35
CA SER A 238 -21.20 6.87 24.76
C SER A 238 -22.19 8.02 24.95
N SER A 239 -21.79 9.27 24.71
CA SER A 239 -22.66 10.45 24.86
C SER A 239 -23.30 10.83 23.52
N PRO A 240 -24.62 10.75 23.33
CA PRO A 240 -25.27 11.04 22.04
C PRO A 240 -24.99 12.44 21.47
N ASN A 241 -24.72 13.42 22.36
CA ASN A 241 -24.39 14.79 21.98
C ASN A 241 -22.91 15.00 21.67
N SER A 242 -22.07 13.98 21.80
CA SER A 242 -20.64 14.04 21.49
C SER A 242 -20.40 14.07 19.98
N LEU A 243 -19.33 14.75 19.58
CA LEU A 243 -18.85 14.74 18.20
C LEU A 243 -18.28 13.36 17.81
N ILE A 244 -17.83 12.58 18.80
CA ILE A 244 -17.25 11.24 18.65
C ILE A 244 -18.17 10.14 19.17
N TYR A 245 -19.48 10.41 19.27
CA TYR A 245 -20.48 9.44 19.69
C TYR A 245 -20.44 8.21 18.78
N GLY A 246 -20.13 7.04 19.32
CA GLY A 246 -19.98 5.79 18.57
C GLY A 246 -21.28 5.05 18.30
N GLY A 247 -22.43 5.58 18.72
CA GLY A 247 -23.72 4.91 18.57
C GLY A 247 -24.13 4.10 19.80
N PRO A 248 -25.34 3.50 19.77
CA PRO A 248 -25.89 2.75 20.90
C PRO A 248 -25.17 1.41 21.16
N SER A 249 -24.49 0.86 20.15
CA SER A 249 -23.66 -0.34 20.24
C SER A 249 -22.66 -0.38 19.08
N ALA A 250 -21.62 -1.22 19.15
CA ALA A 250 -20.72 -1.43 18.03
C ALA A 250 -21.48 -1.91 16.78
N LEU A 251 -21.07 -1.43 15.61
CA LEU A 251 -21.65 -1.76 14.30
C LEU A 251 -23.17 -1.51 14.23
N SER A 252 -23.68 -0.57 15.03
CA SER A 252 -25.09 -0.19 15.00
C SER A 252 -25.50 0.55 13.73
N GLU A 253 -24.54 1.15 13.02
CA GLU A 253 -24.83 1.97 11.85
C GLU A 253 -24.77 1.13 10.56
N PRO A 254 -25.74 1.28 9.64
CA PRO A 254 -25.74 0.51 8.41
C PRO A 254 -24.57 0.89 7.50
N GLU A 255 -24.04 2.12 7.61
CA GLU A 255 -22.84 2.54 6.87
C GLU A 255 -21.60 1.74 7.29
N THR A 256 -21.38 1.50 8.60
CA THR A 256 -20.23 0.69 9.05
C THR A 256 -20.36 -0.78 8.65
N GLN A 257 -21.58 -1.31 8.64
CA GLN A 257 -21.86 -2.66 8.11
C GLN A 257 -21.60 -2.73 6.60
N ALA A 258 -21.86 -1.65 5.86
CA ALA A 258 -21.56 -1.58 4.43
C ALA A 258 -20.05 -1.64 4.14
N LEU A 259 -19.21 -1.04 4.99
CA LEU A 259 -17.75 -1.17 4.89
C LEU A 259 -17.27 -2.61 5.07
N LEU A 260 -17.87 -3.36 6.02
CA LEU A 260 -17.57 -4.78 6.20
C LEU A 260 -18.03 -5.62 5.01
N SER A 261 -19.16 -5.27 4.40
CA SER A 261 -19.66 -5.90 3.17
C SER A 261 -18.74 -5.61 1.98
N ALA A 262 -18.20 -4.38 1.87
CA ALA A 262 -17.20 -4.04 0.87
C ALA A 262 -15.91 -4.85 1.04
N ALA A 263 -15.44 -5.06 2.28
CA ALA A 263 -14.29 -5.92 2.57
C ALA A 263 -14.45 -7.38 2.11
N ALA A 264 -15.69 -7.82 1.87
CA ALA A 264 -16.02 -9.15 1.37
C ALA A 264 -16.25 -9.22 -0.15
N LEU A 265 -16.16 -8.10 -0.88
CA LEU A 265 -16.23 -8.09 -2.35
C LEU A 265 -14.99 -8.69 -3.00
N GLY A 266 -13.82 -8.50 -2.38
CA GLY A 266 -12.64 -9.34 -2.60
C GLY A 266 -12.66 -10.54 -1.65
N PRO A 267 -11.79 -11.55 -1.82
CA PRO A 267 -11.73 -12.66 -0.89
C PRO A 267 -11.29 -12.15 0.50
N ARG A 268 -12.21 -12.13 1.48
CA ARG A 268 -11.98 -11.54 2.81
C ARG A 268 -10.77 -12.11 3.54
N ASN A 269 -10.56 -13.42 3.44
CA ASN A 269 -9.40 -14.14 3.98
C ASN A 269 -8.09 -13.86 3.22
N ARG A 270 -8.16 -13.10 2.12
CA ARG A 270 -7.03 -12.63 1.31
C ARG A 270 -6.86 -11.13 1.40
N LEU A 271 -7.59 -10.43 2.28
CA LEU A 271 -7.34 -9.02 2.52
C LEU A 271 -5.91 -8.88 3.08
N ARG A 272 -5.11 -7.97 2.51
CA ARG A 272 -3.72 -7.75 2.94
C ARG A 272 -3.41 -6.28 3.25
N PHE A 273 -4.30 -5.36 2.96
CA PHE A 273 -4.12 -3.94 3.25
C PHE A 273 -5.45 -3.21 3.39
N TYR A 274 -5.52 -2.25 4.32
CA TYR A 274 -6.66 -1.35 4.50
C TYR A 274 -6.23 0.11 4.73
N GLN A 275 -6.90 1.05 4.07
CA GLN A 275 -6.73 2.48 4.33
C GLN A 275 -8.08 3.18 4.50
N ASP A 276 -8.25 3.89 5.62
CA ASP A 276 -9.35 4.86 5.79
C ASP A 276 -8.84 6.27 5.44
N THR A 277 -9.37 6.88 4.38
CA THR A 277 -8.92 8.19 3.91
C THR A 277 -9.76 9.30 4.52
N HIS A 278 -9.10 10.15 5.29
CA HIS A 278 -9.65 11.30 6.02
C HIS A 278 -8.98 12.60 5.61
N SER A 279 -9.53 13.73 6.06
CA SER A 279 -8.78 14.98 6.18
C SER A 279 -8.96 15.55 7.59
N PHE A 280 -7.97 16.18 8.22
CA PHE A 280 -6.69 16.64 7.69
C PHE A 280 -5.60 16.44 8.74
N SER A 281 -4.33 16.42 8.30
CA SER A 281 -3.13 16.61 9.12
C SER A 281 -1.82 16.25 8.40
N ARG A 282 -1.89 15.59 7.23
CA ARG A 282 -0.77 14.86 6.61
C ARG A 282 -0.16 13.78 7.53
N VAL A 283 -1.02 12.96 8.14
CA VAL A 283 -0.62 11.94 9.11
C VAL A 283 -1.18 10.57 8.73
N LEU A 284 -0.40 9.51 8.94
CA LEU A 284 -0.91 8.15 8.96
C LEU A 284 -0.97 7.68 10.42
N PHE A 285 -2.15 7.49 10.99
CA PHE A 285 -2.27 6.83 12.29
C PHE A 285 -2.18 5.32 12.07
N VAL A 286 -1.16 4.69 12.66
CA VAL A 286 -0.82 3.28 12.41
C VAL A 286 -1.09 2.45 13.68
N PRO A 287 -2.22 1.72 13.75
CA PRO A 287 -2.52 0.81 14.86
C PRO A 287 -1.47 -0.29 15.04
N GLN A 288 -1.25 -0.68 16.30
CA GLN A 288 -0.22 -1.64 16.68
C GLN A 288 -0.83 -2.79 17.53
N PRO A 289 -1.38 -3.85 16.92
CA PRO A 289 -1.84 -5.02 17.66
C PRO A 289 -0.70 -5.73 18.39
N ASN A 290 -1.04 -6.72 19.24
CA ASN A 290 -0.07 -7.61 19.90
C ASN A 290 0.55 -8.64 18.91
N ASN A 291 1.06 -8.15 17.78
CA ASN A 291 1.72 -8.91 16.72
C ASN A 291 2.92 -8.13 16.18
N SER A 292 4.11 -8.43 16.72
CA SER A 292 5.34 -7.70 16.39
C SER A 292 5.73 -7.84 14.91
N ARG A 293 5.50 -9.01 14.30
CA ARG A 293 5.85 -9.28 12.90
C ARG A 293 5.03 -8.42 11.94
N ARG A 294 3.70 -8.39 12.12
CA ARG A 294 2.78 -7.49 11.39
C ARG A 294 3.18 -6.03 11.55
N ASN A 295 3.49 -5.64 12.78
CA ASN A 295 3.85 -4.26 13.12
C ASN A 295 5.12 -3.80 12.41
N VAL A 296 6.15 -4.66 12.34
CA VAL A 296 7.37 -4.37 11.57
C VAL A 296 7.06 -4.14 10.10
N ILE A 297 6.25 -5.03 9.48
CA ILE A 297 5.86 -4.90 8.07
C ILE A 297 5.05 -3.60 7.85
N THR A 298 4.08 -3.31 8.71
CA THR A 298 3.22 -2.12 8.57
C THR A 298 4.01 -0.83 8.74
N ASN A 299 4.95 -0.77 9.69
CA ASN A 299 5.79 0.40 9.90
C ASN A 299 6.75 0.63 8.72
N ALA A 300 7.30 -0.45 8.15
CA ALA A 300 8.11 -0.36 6.93
C ALA A 300 7.27 0.14 5.74
N LEU A 301 6.05 -0.37 5.60
CA LEU A 301 5.11 0.06 4.55
C LEU A 301 4.71 1.54 4.70
N ALA A 302 4.39 1.99 5.91
CA ALA A 302 4.08 3.39 6.19
C ALA A 302 5.30 4.32 5.96
N GLY A 303 6.51 3.85 6.26
CA GLY A 303 7.75 4.55 5.90
C GLY A 303 7.92 4.70 4.38
N LYS A 304 7.61 3.66 3.59
CA LYS A 304 7.61 3.74 2.12
C LYS A 304 6.58 4.74 1.60
N PHE A 305 5.39 4.76 2.18
CA PHE A 305 4.36 5.75 1.86
C PHE A 305 4.88 7.18 2.10
N GLN A 306 5.48 7.43 3.27
CA GLN A 306 6.08 8.73 3.58
C GLN A 306 7.16 9.11 2.55
N SER A 307 8.11 8.20 2.26
CA SER A 307 9.17 8.51 1.28
C SER A 307 8.60 8.79 -0.12
N ALA A 308 7.59 8.04 -0.55
CA ALA A 308 6.93 8.26 -1.84
C ALA A 308 6.27 9.65 -1.90
N THR A 309 5.51 10.03 -0.87
CA THR A 309 4.89 11.36 -0.82
C THR A 309 5.92 12.49 -0.72
N GLN A 310 7.01 12.30 0.03
CA GLN A 310 8.09 13.29 0.13
C GLN A 310 8.75 13.56 -1.22
N ALA A 311 8.98 12.52 -2.01
CA ALA A 311 9.49 12.65 -3.38
C ALA A 311 8.52 13.39 -4.31
N GLN A 312 7.23 13.40 -3.99
CA GLN A 312 6.20 14.17 -4.69
C GLN A 312 6.02 15.59 -4.12
N GLY A 313 6.77 15.97 -3.08
CA GLY A 313 6.76 17.32 -2.49
C GLY A 313 5.83 17.49 -1.29
N ALA A 314 5.34 16.41 -0.68
CA ALA A 314 4.49 16.47 0.51
C ALA A 314 4.94 15.48 1.59
N ASN A 315 4.92 15.88 2.86
CA ASN A 315 5.38 15.01 3.95
C ASN A 315 4.19 14.41 4.72
N TYR A 316 3.79 13.19 4.35
CA TYR A 316 2.78 12.43 5.10
C TYR A 316 3.48 11.45 6.04
N PHE A 317 3.53 11.76 7.33
CA PHE A 317 4.36 11.02 8.27
C PHE A 317 3.53 10.06 9.13
N PRO A 318 4.07 8.89 9.48
CA PRO A 318 3.37 7.93 10.31
C PRO A 318 3.45 8.31 11.79
N VAL A 319 2.31 8.24 12.46
CA VAL A 319 2.16 8.26 13.91
C VAL A 319 1.87 6.83 14.35
N ILE A 320 2.88 6.21 14.98
CA ILE A 320 2.80 4.83 15.45
C ILE A 320 2.06 4.80 16.78
N ASN A 321 0.93 4.10 16.83
CA ASN A 321 0.14 3.97 18.05
C ASN A 321 0.88 3.15 19.12
N GLN A 322 0.52 3.33 20.39
CA GLN A 322 0.99 2.44 21.44
C GLN A 322 0.49 1.02 21.19
N GLN A 323 1.37 0.03 21.33
CA GLN A 323 1.01 -1.37 21.16
C GLN A 323 -0.11 -1.81 22.10
N GLY A 324 -1.11 -2.51 21.58
CA GLY A 324 -2.26 -3.02 22.33
C GLY A 324 -3.27 -1.95 22.75
N SER A 325 -3.07 -0.70 22.32
CA SER A 325 -3.98 0.42 22.54
C SER A 325 -4.66 0.81 21.23
N GLY A 326 -5.86 1.33 21.34
CA GLY A 326 -6.64 1.78 20.20
C GLY A 326 -7.90 2.49 20.62
N ILE A 327 -8.61 2.98 19.60
CA ILE A 327 -9.93 3.60 19.69
C ILE A 327 -10.81 2.92 18.63
N PRO A 328 -12.14 3.07 18.64
CA PRO A 328 -13.02 2.31 17.74
C PRO A 328 -13.03 2.80 16.29
N THR A 329 -11.84 3.03 15.73
CA THR A 329 -11.65 3.34 14.33
C THR A 329 -11.77 2.09 13.47
N THR A 330 -12.10 2.31 12.20
CA THR A 330 -12.07 1.28 11.17
C THR A 330 -10.65 0.69 11.01
N ALA A 331 -9.61 1.52 11.04
CA ALA A 331 -8.22 1.08 10.92
C ALA A 331 -7.80 0.16 12.08
N ASP A 332 -8.23 0.48 13.30
CA ASP A 332 -8.07 -0.40 14.47
C ASP A 332 -8.84 -1.72 14.25
N TYR A 333 -10.09 -1.69 13.78
CA TYR A 333 -10.81 -2.93 13.47
C TYR A 333 -10.03 -3.85 12.52
N PHE A 334 -9.60 -3.37 11.36
CA PHE A 334 -8.84 -4.20 10.41
C PHE A 334 -7.46 -4.62 10.95
N ALA A 335 -6.81 -3.79 11.76
CA ALA A 335 -5.53 -4.14 12.39
C ALA A 335 -5.67 -5.27 13.41
N TYR A 336 -6.70 -5.22 14.24
CA TYR A 336 -6.86 -6.12 15.39
C TYR A 336 -7.69 -7.37 15.06
N THR A 337 -8.62 -7.28 14.12
CA THR A 337 -9.47 -8.40 13.70
C THR A 337 -8.83 -9.21 12.58
N ASP A 338 -8.36 -8.56 11.51
CA ASP A 338 -7.81 -9.25 10.33
C ASP A 338 -6.29 -9.38 10.36
N LEU A 339 -5.63 -8.70 11.29
CA LEU A 339 -4.16 -8.67 11.42
C LEU A 339 -3.47 -8.23 10.12
N ILE A 340 -4.06 -7.32 9.35
CA ILE A 340 -3.46 -6.79 8.12
C ILE A 340 -2.85 -5.41 8.36
N PRO A 341 -1.85 -4.96 7.59
CA PRO A 341 -1.45 -3.57 7.52
C PRO A 341 -2.65 -2.64 7.32
N SER A 342 -2.78 -1.66 8.19
CA SER A 342 -3.87 -0.70 8.16
C SER A 342 -3.48 0.63 8.77
N TRP A 343 -4.10 1.71 8.29
CA TRP A 343 -3.98 3.05 8.88
C TRP A 343 -5.16 3.94 8.53
N THR A 344 -5.35 4.96 9.37
CA THR A 344 -6.13 6.16 9.04
C THR A 344 -5.19 7.16 8.38
N LEU A 345 -5.45 7.53 7.12
CA LEU A 345 -4.69 8.55 6.39
C LEU A 345 -5.42 9.89 6.53
N GLU A 346 -4.87 10.82 7.29
CA GLU A 346 -5.31 12.21 7.36
C GLU A 346 -4.60 13.03 6.27
N ILE A 347 -5.34 13.51 5.28
CA ILE A 347 -4.76 14.23 4.13
C ILE A 347 -4.57 15.72 4.38
N GLU A 348 -4.37 16.51 3.32
CA GLU A 348 -4.16 17.94 3.42
C GLU A 348 -5.34 18.71 4.02
N PRO A 349 -5.08 19.88 4.63
CA PRO A 349 -3.76 20.52 4.86
C PRO A 349 -2.97 19.92 6.05
N PRO A 350 -1.68 20.24 6.22
CA PRO A 350 -0.94 19.85 7.42
C PRO A 350 -1.52 20.53 8.66
N GLN A 351 -1.56 19.85 9.80
CA GLN A 351 -1.81 20.48 11.09
C GLN A 351 -0.47 20.86 11.75
N GLY A 352 -0.44 21.90 12.58
CA GLY A 352 0.78 22.42 13.23
C GLY A 352 1.47 21.45 14.20
N PHE A 353 2.07 20.39 13.67
CA PHE A 353 3.15 19.65 14.31
C PHE A 353 4.43 20.50 14.26
N ALA A 354 5.36 20.29 15.19
CA ALA A 354 6.44 21.23 15.54
C ALA A 354 7.36 21.72 14.38
N ASN A 355 7.23 21.19 13.15
CA ASN A 355 8.06 21.51 11.99
C ASN A 355 7.27 21.95 10.73
N GLU A 356 5.96 22.23 10.81
CA GLU A 356 5.17 22.73 9.66
C GLU A 356 4.87 24.24 9.82
N PRO A 357 5.46 25.11 8.98
CA PRO A 357 5.49 26.56 9.23
C PRO A 357 4.13 27.28 9.07
N ASN A 358 3.05 26.64 8.61
CA ASN A 358 1.71 27.25 8.47
C ASN A 358 0.59 26.19 8.57
N GLY A 359 0.40 25.56 9.73
CA GLY A 359 -0.62 24.52 9.93
C GLY A 359 -2.07 25.02 9.78
N GLY A 360 -2.94 24.18 9.23
CA GLY A 360 -4.37 24.45 9.07
C GLY A 360 -5.11 24.48 10.41
N ALA A 361 -6.12 25.34 10.51
CA ALA A 361 -7.04 25.40 11.64
C ALA A 361 -8.26 24.51 11.38
N PHE A 362 -8.69 23.74 12.38
CA PHE A 362 -9.82 22.80 12.26
C PHE A 362 -11.09 23.40 11.66
N TYR A 363 -11.37 24.69 11.91
CA TYR A 363 -12.64 25.33 11.57
C TYR A 363 -12.47 26.67 10.80
N GLY A 364 -11.34 26.85 10.10
CA GLY A 364 -10.99 28.11 9.46
C GLY A 364 -10.20 29.02 10.41
N GLY A 365 -8.98 29.41 10.02
CA GLY A 365 -8.23 30.45 10.72
C GLY A 365 -8.64 31.82 10.20
N THR A 366 -8.41 32.89 10.97
CA THR A 366 -8.70 34.27 10.51
C THR A 366 -7.63 34.83 9.56
N GLY A 367 -6.70 34.00 9.08
CA GLY A 367 -5.63 34.35 8.15
C GLY A 367 -5.78 33.58 6.84
N ALA A 368 -5.39 34.21 5.73
CA ALA A 368 -5.39 33.62 4.39
C ALA A 368 -4.32 32.51 4.26
N SER A 369 -4.57 31.36 4.88
CA SER A 369 -3.74 30.16 4.76
C SER A 369 -4.63 28.90 4.78
N HIS A 370 -4.22 27.86 4.05
CA HIS A 370 -4.92 26.57 3.91
C HIS A 370 -5.53 26.10 5.24
N SER A 371 -6.84 25.88 5.34
CA SER A 371 -7.50 25.78 6.66
C SER A 371 -8.43 24.57 6.86
N GLY A 372 -7.84 23.49 7.40
CA GLY A 372 -8.58 22.35 7.95
C GLY A 372 -9.50 21.65 6.95
N PHE A 373 -10.77 21.45 7.32
CA PHE A 373 -11.74 20.74 6.47
C PHE A 373 -12.22 21.54 5.24
N ILE A 374 -11.90 22.84 5.16
CA ILE A 374 -12.14 23.66 3.98
C ILE A 374 -10.76 23.91 3.35
N MET A 375 -10.50 23.24 2.23
CA MET A 375 -9.26 23.42 1.48
C MET A 375 -9.57 24.22 0.21
N PRO A 376 -8.69 25.14 -0.24
CA PRO A 376 -8.89 25.84 -1.50
C PRO A 376 -9.01 24.88 -2.68
N ASP A 377 -9.85 25.21 -3.65
CA ASP A 377 -10.08 24.41 -4.87
C ASP A 377 -8.78 24.11 -5.63
N SER A 378 -7.83 25.05 -5.63
CA SER A 378 -6.55 24.92 -6.34
C SER A 378 -5.60 23.85 -5.79
N GLU A 379 -5.84 23.35 -4.56
CA GLU A 379 -4.93 22.40 -3.91
C GLU A 379 -5.30 20.94 -4.14
N ILE A 380 -6.52 20.64 -4.61
CA ILE A 380 -7.02 19.27 -4.65
C ILE A 380 -6.39 18.43 -5.74
N ALA A 381 -6.18 18.99 -6.94
CA ALA A 381 -5.54 18.29 -8.05
C ALA A 381 -4.12 17.84 -7.67
N ARG A 382 -3.32 18.76 -7.11
CA ARG A 382 -2.00 18.41 -6.57
C ARG A 382 -2.09 17.32 -5.50
N THR A 383 -3.01 17.45 -4.55
CA THR A 383 -3.14 16.51 -3.43
C THR A 383 -3.46 15.09 -3.91
N ARG A 384 -4.41 14.93 -4.84
CA ARG A 384 -4.82 13.62 -5.34
C ARG A 384 -3.73 12.97 -6.20
N ASP A 385 -3.06 13.74 -7.07
CA ASP A 385 -1.96 13.24 -7.92
C ASP A 385 -0.78 12.71 -7.08
N GLN A 386 -0.38 13.46 -6.04
CA GLN A 386 0.73 13.09 -5.17
C GLN A 386 0.42 11.81 -4.36
N LEU A 387 -0.82 11.65 -3.90
CA LEU A 387 -1.24 10.51 -3.08
C LEU A 387 -1.45 9.24 -3.91
N ALA A 388 -1.96 9.34 -5.13
CA ALA A 388 -2.16 8.19 -6.01
C ALA A 388 -0.85 7.41 -6.25
N VAL A 389 0.28 8.13 -6.44
CA VAL A 389 1.61 7.51 -6.56
C VAL A 389 1.96 6.67 -5.32
N ALA A 390 1.73 7.21 -4.12
CA ALA A 390 2.03 6.48 -2.88
C ALA A 390 1.09 5.27 -2.69
N GLN A 391 -0.20 5.43 -2.98
CA GLN A 391 -1.21 4.36 -2.84
C GLN A 391 -0.96 3.18 -3.78
N LEU A 392 -0.66 3.44 -5.06
CA LEU A 392 -0.32 2.39 -6.03
C LEU A 392 0.92 1.59 -5.60
N LEU A 393 1.92 2.27 -5.04
CA LEU A 393 3.10 1.59 -4.48
C LEU A 393 2.75 0.65 -3.32
N MET A 394 1.79 1.02 -2.46
CA MET A 394 1.36 0.15 -1.35
C MET A 394 0.68 -1.11 -1.87
N PHE A 395 -0.19 -0.98 -2.88
CA PHE A 395 -0.82 -2.13 -3.53
C PHE A 395 0.22 -3.03 -4.19
N TYR A 396 1.16 -2.45 -4.95
CA TYR A 396 2.22 -3.22 -5.62
C TYR A 396 3.10 -3.97 -4.62
N HIS A 397 3.49 -3.32 -3.52
CA HIS A 397 4.28 -3.95 -2.46
C HIS A 397 3.50 -5.10 -1.81
N GLN A 398 2.22 -4.87 -1.50
CA GLN A 398 1.40 -5.84 -0.78
C GLN A 398 0.80 -6.95 -1.67
N ALA A 399 0.92 -6.82 -3.00
CA ALA A 399 0.67 -7.92 -3.94
C ALA A 399 1.60 -9.12 -3.67
N GLY A 400 2.81 -8.86 -3.17
CA GLY A 400 3.79 -9.86 -2.76
C GLY A 400 5.16 -9.67 -3.42
N PRO A 401 6.20 -10.34 -2.90
CA PRO A 401 7.53 -10.33 -3.52
C PRO A 401 7.52 -11.03 -4.89
N ALA A 402 8.48 -10.68 -5.73
CA ALA A 402 8.70 -11.34 -7.02
C ALA A 402 9.41 -12.69 -6.83
N HIS A 403 9.24 -13.59 -7.79
CA HIS A 403 10.11 -14.75 -7.96
C HIS A 403 10.57 -14.84 -9.42
N VAL A 404 11.64 -15.59 -9.67
CA VAL A 404 12.09 -15.87 -11.04
C VAL A 404 11.14 -16.90 -11.65
N THR A 405 10.59 -16.61 -12.83
CA THR A 405 9.67 -17.51 -13.55
C THR A 405 10.40 -18.37 -14.56
N LYS A 406 11.39 -17.80 -15.25
CA LYS A 406 12.11 -18.43 -16.36
C LYS A 406 13.58 -18.02 -16.39
N VAL A 407 14.44 -18.98 -16.73
CA VAL A 407 15.84 -18.77 -17.11
C VAL A 407 16.12 -19.47 -18.43
N GLN A 408 16.76 -18.75 -19.36
CA GLN A 408 17.17 -19.27 -20.66
C GLN A 408 18.59 -18.80 -20.99
N LEU A 409 19.38 -19.70 -21.57
CA LEU A 409 20.75 -19.44 -22.01
C LEU A 409 20.87 -19.79 -23.49
N VAL A 410 21.43 -18.85 -24.23
CA VAL A 410 21.65 -18.95 -25.68
C VAL A 410 23.15 -18.85 -25.96
N ASP A 411 23.67 -19.71 -26.83
CA ASP A 411 25.06 -19.64 -27.29
C ASP A 411 25.29 -18.51 -28.31
N ALA A 412 26.56 -18.24 -28.66
CA ALA A 412 26.92 -17.21 -29.64
C ALA A 412 26.36 -17.46 -31.05
N SER A 413 25.86 -18.67 -31.35
CA SER A 413 25.23 -19.02 -32.61
C SER A 413 23.70 -18.87 -32.57
N GLY A 414 23.12 -18.47 -31.44
CA GLY A 414 21.69 -18.30 -31.27
C GLY A 414 20.93 -19.58 -30.88
N ASN A 415 21.62 -20.64 -30.46
CA ASN A 415 20.96 -21.88 -30.03
C ASN A 415 20.72 -21.91 -28.52
N ASP A 416 19.56 -22.40 -28.10
CA ASP A 416 19.27 -22.66 -26.69
C ASP A 416 20.16 -23.79 -26.16
N VAL A 417 20.91 -23.50 -25.09
CA VAL A 417 21.76 -24.48 -24.39
C VAL A 417 21.23 -24.85 -23.02
N TYR A 418 20.44 -23.98 -22.39
CA TYR A 418 19.71 -24.28 -21.17
C TYR A 418 18.42 -23.49 -21.14
N ALA A 419 17.32 -24.13 -20.73
CA ALA A 419 16.03 -23.47 -20.60
C ALA A 419 15.24 -24.14 -19.46
N ALA A 420 14.84 -23.35 -18.47
CA ALA A 420 14.07 -23.82 -17.34
C ALA A 420 12.98 -22.82 -16.92
N THR A 421 11.81 -23.34 -16.60
CA THR A 421 10.63 -22.56 -16.24
C THR A 421 9.96 -23.15 -15.00
N TRP A 422 9.59 -22.29 -14.06
CA TRP A 422 8.75 -22.67 -12.94
C TRP A 422 7.30 -22.78 -13.39
N SER A 423 6.64 -23.86 -12.97
CA SER A 423 5.22 -24.07 -13.23
C SER A 423 4.55 -24.72 -12.03
N GLY A 424 3.26 -24.47 -11.87
CA GLY A 424 2.49 -24.88 -10.69
C GLY A 424 2.02 -23.67 -9.88
N GLY A 425 0.87 -23.80 -9.21
CA GLY A 425 0.31 -22.74 -8.38
C GLY A 425 1.03 -22.65 -7.03
N ALA A 426 0.39 -23.15 -5.97
CA ALA A 426 0.94 -23.07 -4.61
C ALA A 426 2.22 -23.91 -4.39
N SER A 427 2.34 -25.03 -5.11
CA SER A 427 3.55 -25.84 -5.17
C SER A 427 4.03 -25.86 -6.60
N ARG A 428 5.25 -25.35 -6.82
CA ARG A 428 5.85 -25.22 -8.13
C ARG A 428 6.92 -26.26 -8.35
N SER A 429 7.07 -26.67 -9.59
CA SER A 429 8.14 -27.54 -10.06
C SER A 429 8.94 -26.82 -11.14
N LEU A 430 10.27 -26.93 -11.04
CA LEU A 430 11.17 -26.41 -12.05
C LEU A 430 11.20 -27.41 -13.22
N ASN A 431 10.63 -27.03 -14.35
CA ASN A 431 10.72 -27.80 -15.59
C ASN A 431 11.98 -27.37 -16.35
N VAL A 432 12.93 -28.30 -16.51
CA VAL A 432 14.14 -28.06 -17.30
C VAL A 432 13.94 -28.70 -18.67
N ALA A 433 13.63 -27.87 -19.67
CA ALA A 433 13.35 -28.32 -21.03
C ALA A 433 14.62 -28.61 -21.83
N ILE A 434 15.68 -27.81 -21.61
CA ILE A 434 16.98 -27.96 -22.27
C ILE A 434 18.06 -27.88 -21.19
N ASN A 435 19.02 -28.81 -21.25
CA ASN A 435 20.14 -28.87 -20.31
C ASN A 435 21.39 -29.47 -20.99
N ASN A 436 21.88 -28.75 -22.02
CA ASN A 436 23.11 -29.12 -22.68
C ASN A 436 24.31 -28.74 -21.79
N THR A 437 25.43 -29.42 -21.97
CA THR A 437 26.67 -29.04 -21.30
C THR A 437 27.18 -27.73 -21.93
N LEU A 438 27.44 -26.71 -21.10
CA LEU A 438 28.11 -25.49 -21.53
C LEU A 438 29.63 -25.71 -21.54
N GLU A 439 30.36 -24.97 -22.36
CA GLU A 439 31.82 -25.06 -22.44
C GLU A 439 32.47 -23.84 -21.77
N GLY A 440 33.55 -24.07 -21.01
CA GLY A 440 34.39 -23.01 -20.49
C GLY A 440 34.96 -22.14 -21.61
N GLY A 441 35.15 -20.84 -21.35
CA GLY A 441 35.67 -19.87 -22.31
C GLY A 441 34.65 -19.31 -23.31
N GLU A 442 33.48 -19.93 -23.45
CA GLU A 442 32.45 -19.49 -24.38
C GLU A 442 31.59 -18.37 -23.80
N THR A 443 31.05 -17.54 -24.70
CA THR A 443 30.12 -16.45 -24.36
C THR A 443 28.68 -16.88 -24.59
N TYR A 444 27.83 -16.59 -23.61
CA TYR A 444 26.41 -16.91 -23.61
C TYR A 444 25.58 -15.67 -23.29
N THR A 445 24.38 -15.61 -23.83
CA THR A 445 23.35 -14.64 -23.42
C THR A 445 22.41 -15.30 -22.42
N LEU A 446 22.34 -14.74 -21.21
CA LEU A 446 21.42 -15.14 -20.16
C LEU A 446 20.17 -14.27 -20.21
N TYR A 447 19.00 -14.90 -20.27
CA TYR A 447 17.70 -14.28 -20.11
C TYR A 447 17.06 -14.72 -18.80
N VAL A 448 16.49 -13.77 -18.06
CA VAL A 448 15.81 -14.01 -16.78
C VAL A 448 14.48 -13.27 -16.78
N SER A 449 13.39 -13.97 -16.47
CA SER A 449 12.05 -13.40 -16.31
C SER A 449 11.57 -13.48 -14.86
N PHE A 450 10.74 -12.52 -14.45
CA PHE A 450 10.17 -12.37 -13.12
C PHE A 450 8.65 -12.37 -13.17
N SER A 451 8.03 -12.73 -12.04
CA SER A 451 6.57 -12.81 -11.93
C SER A 451 5.83 -11.47 -11.90
N LYS A 452 6.54 -10.34 -11.99
CA LYS A 452 5.98 -8.98 -11.94
C LYS A 452 6.98 -7.96 -12.52
N PRO A 453 6.53 -6.76 -12.95
CA PRO A 453 7.43 -5.73 -13.47
C PRO A 453 8.39 -5.28 -12.37
N MET A 454 9.69 -5.25 -12.67
CA MET A 454 10.74 -5.00 -11.66
C MET A 454 11.26 -3.57 -11.71
N ARG A 455 11.07 -2.85 -12.82
CA ARG A 455 11.51 -1.47 -13.00
C ARG A 455 10.40 -0.61 -13.58
N ILE A 456 10.64 0.70 -13.57
CA ILE A 456 9.81 1.68 -14.28
C ILE A 456 10.72 2.53 -15.16
N ARG A 457 10.11 3.16 -16.16
CA ARG A 457 10.79 4.07 -17.09
C ARG A 457 10.27 5.49 -16.92
N SER A 458 11.15 6.47 -17.10
CA SER A 458 10.77 7.87 -17.24
C SER A 458 9.99 8.11 -18.54
N SER A 459 9.43 9.30 -18.72
CA SER A 459 8.84 9.72 -20.00
C SER A 459 9.83 9.71 -21.18
N SER A 460 11.14 9.75 -20.91
CA SER A 460 12.20 9.59 -21.91
C SER A 460 12.59 8.13 -22.18
N GLY A 461 11.94 7.16 -21.54
CA GLY A 461 12.17 5.72 -21.72
C GLY A 461 13.32 5.14 -20.88
N ALA A 462 13.96 5.92 -20.01
CA ALA A 462 15.10 5.49 -19.20
C ALA A 462 14.64 4.83 -17.89
N ILE A 463 15.28 3.72 -17.50
CA ILE A 463 15.06 3.08 -16.20
C ILE A 463 15.35 4.06 -15.07
N THR A 464 14.39 4.21 -14.15
CA THR A 464 14.47 5.16 -13.03
C THR A 464 13.96 4.55 -11.73
N GLN A 465 14.25 5.21 -10.61
CA GLN A 465 13.66 4.89 -9.31
C GLN A 465 12.16 5.21 -9.34
N TYR A 466 11.37 4.35 -8.69
CA TYR A 466 10.01 4.74 -8.29
C TYR A 466 10.09 5.88 -7.27
N ALA A 467 9.11 6.78 -7.28
CA ALA A 467 9.10 7.94 -6.39
C ALA A 467 9.32 7.54 -4.93
N GLY A 468 10.34 8.14 -4.31
CA GLY A 468 10.70 7.90 -2.91
C GLY A 468 11.36 6.55 -2.62
N GLN A 469 11.60 5.71 -3.62
CA GLN A 469 12.29 4.43 -3.46
C GLN A 469 13.77 4.56 -3.84
N SER A 470 14.60 3.74 -3.20
CA SER A 470 16.03 3.65 -3.47
C SER A 470 16.42 2.18 -3.53
N VAL A 471 16.35 1.62 -4.75
CA VAL A 471 16.70 0.23 -5.02
C VAL A 471 17.90 0.14 -5.95
N THR A 472 18.59 -0.99 -5.96
CA THR A 472 19.69 -1.22 -6.89
C THR A 472 19.15 -1.38 -8.32
N LEU A 473 19.32 -0.35 -9.16
CA LEU A 473 18.87 -0.40 -10.56
C LEU A 473 19.71 -1.35 -11.43
N SER A 474 20.97 -1.59 -11.03
CA SER A 474 21.87 -2.56 -11.65
C SER A 474 22.09 -3.79 -10.76
N PRO A 475 21.14 -4.74 -10.74
CA PRO A 475 21.26 -5.94 -9.91
C PRO A 475 22.37 -6.88 -10.43
N SER A 476 22.59 -7.99 -9.74
CA SER A 476 23.65 -8.92 -10.09
C SER A 476 23.18 -10.36 -10.28
N VAL A 477 23.84 -11.05 -11.20
CA VAL A 477 23.78 -12.51 -11.35
C VAL A 477 25.14 -13.05 -10.94
N THR A 478 25.16 -14.07 -10.09
CA THR A 478 26.40 -14.66 -9.61
C THR A 478 26.43 -16.15 -9.92
N ILE A 479 27.49 -16.57 -10.60
CA ILE A 479 27.75 -17.96 -10.93
C ILE A 479 28.71 -18.53 -9.89
N THR A 480 28.32 -19.62 -9.22
CA THR A 480 29.13 -20.27 -8.18
C THR A 480 29.29 -21.76 -8.42
N GLY A 481 30.45 -22.32 -8.10
CA GLY A 481 30.71 -23.74 -8.24
C GLY A 481 31.90 -24.21 -7.41
N ASN A 482 31.99 -25.52 -7.18
CA ASN A 482 33.11 -26.19 -6.53
C ASN A 482 33.74 -27.13 -7.55
N GLY A 483 34.92 -26.79 -8.06
CA GLY A 483 35.54 -27.59 -9.12
C GLY A 483 36.53 -28.64 -8.62
N GLY A 484 36.55 -28.95 -7.34
CA GLY A 484 37.53 -29.88 -6.78
C GLY A 484 38.91 -29.28 -6.51
N SER A 485 39.38 -28.25 -7.24
CA SER A 485 40.58 -27.45 -6.88
C SER A 485 40.27 -26.24 -5.99
N GLY A 486 38.99 -25.90 -5.81
CA GLY A 486 38.51 -24.80 -4.98
C GLY A 486 37.10 -24.35 -5.39
N ASP A 487 36.53 -23.46 -4.59
CA ASP A 487 35.30 -22.75 -4.92
C ASP A 487 35.61 -21.56 -5.85
N PHE A 488 34.72 -21.26 -6.79
CA PHE A 488 34.79 -20.05 -7.57
C PHE A 488 33.47 -19.30 -7.56
N THR A 489 33.58 -17.98 -7.71
CA THR A 489 32.46 -17.05 -7.81
C THR A 489 32.75 -16.08 -8.96
N ARG A 490 31.76 -15.83 -9.81
CA ARG A 490 31.78 -14.77 -10.83
C ARG A 490 30.50 -13.98 -10.74
N THR A 491 30.62 -12.65 -10.69
CA THR A 491 29.47 -11.76 -10.60
C THR A 491 29.36 -10.96 -11.89
N ILE A 492 28.16 -10.95 -12.44
CA ILE A 492 27.75 -10.25 -13.65
C ILE A 492 26.81 -9.13 -13.21
N SER A 493 27.13 -7.89 -13.57
CA SER A 493 26.26 -6.74 -13.33
C SER A 493 25.26 -6.60 -14.46
N VAL A 494 23.99 -6.42 -14.13
CA VAL A 494 22.91 -6.14 -15.10
C VAL A 494 22.79 -4.62 -15.24
N ALA A 495 23.15 -4.06 -16.39
CA ALA A 495 23.04 -2.62 -16.65
C ALA A 495 21.60 -2.22 -16.99
N ASN A 496 21.29 -0.92 -16.93
CA ASN A 496 19.92 -0.42 -17.17
C ASN A 496 19.40 -0.76 -18.58
N ASN A 497 20.27 -0.81 -19.59
CA ASN A 497 19.91 -1.16 -20.96
C ASN A 497 19.72 -2.68 -21.18
N ASN A 498 19.92 -3.50 -20.15
CA ASN A 498 19.66 -4.94 -20.21
C ASN A 498 18.19 -5.29 -19.94
N TRP A 499 17.42 -4.40 -19.31
CA TRP A 499 15.99 -4.60 -19.05
C TRP A 499 15.16 -4.50 -20.34
N LEU A 500 14.23 -5.44 -20.50
CA LEU A 500 13.45 -5.62 -21.72
C LEU A 500 12.08 -4.97 -21.60
N ASN A 501 11.71 -4.16 -22.58
CA ASN A 501 10.39 -3.57 -22.76
C ASN A 501 9.83 -3.81 -24.19
N GLN A 502 10.45 -4.74 -24.90
CA GLN A 502 10.07 -5.19 -26.24
C GLN A 502 10.70 -6.56 -26.48
N ASP A 503 10.20 -7.28 -27.46
CA ASP A 503 10.74 -8.57 -27.85
C ASP A 503 12.12 -8.40 -28.51
N VAL A 504 13.09 -9.22 -28.11
CA VAL A 504 14.47 -9.14 -28.59
C VAL A 504 15.03 -10.54 -28.79
N ASP A 505 15.61 -10.80 -29.96
CA ASP A 505 16.32 -12.06 -30.30
C ASP A 505 15.50 -13.33 -30.08
N GLY A 506 14.20 -13.30 -30.38
CA GLY A 506 13.29 -14.43 -30.17
C GLY A 506 12.89 -14.65 -28.70
N PHE A 507 13.33 -13.78 -27.79
CA PHE A 507 12.89 -13.73 -26.40
C PHE A 507 11.93 -12.55 -26.20
N SER A 508 10.67 -12.85 -25.90
CA SER A 508 9.69 -11.85 -25.46
C SER A 508 9.88 -11.56 -23.97
N PHE A 509 9.63 -10.31 -23.56
CA PHE A 509 9.35 -10.03 -22.14
C PHE A 509 8.09 -10.84 -21.73
N ASP A 510 7.98 -11.29 -20.48
CA ASP A 510 7.07 -12.39 -20.11
C ASP A 510 5.60 -11.93 -20.20
N THR A 511 5.28 -10.83 -19.52
CA THR A 511 3.92 -10.26 -19.49
C THR A 511 3.94 -8.73 -19.39
N TYR A 512 4.91 -8.15 -18.69
CA TYR A 512 5.02 -6.73 -18.38
C TYR A 512 6.36 -6.15 -18.82
N PHE A 513 6.39 -4.87 -19.16
CA PHE A 513 7.64 -4.16 -19.37
C PHE A 513 8.52 -4.21 -18.12
N ASP A 514 9.79 -4.49 -18.38
CA ASP A 514 10.84 -4.60 -17.37
C ASP A 514 10.59 -5.69 -16.31
N ASP A 515 9.84 -6.74 -16.68
CA ASP A 515 9.77 -8.00 -15.94
C ASP A 515 10.85 -9.01 -16.35
N ALA A 516 11.72 -8.64 -17.29
CA ALA A 516 12.80 -9.48 -17.75
C ALA A 516 14.05 -8.65 -18.10
N PHE A 517 15.21 -9.29 -18.02
CA PHE A 517 16.45 -8.73 -18.56
C PHE A 517 17.22 -9.78 -19.36
N LYS A 518 18.13 -9.29 -20.22
CA LYS A 518 19.15 -10.12 -20.86
C LYS A 518 20.56 -9.59 -20.61
N VAL A 519 21.51 -10.47 -20.32
CA VAL A 519 22.91 -10.09 -20.10
C VAL A 519 23.85 -11.12 -20.72
N ASP A 520 24.89 -10.63 -21.40
CA ASP A 520 25.94 -11.48 -21.93
C ASP A 520 27.00 -11.75 -20.86
N PHE A 521 27.52 -12.97 -20.83
CA PHE A 521 28.64 -13.33 -19.97
C PHE A 521 29.48 -14.43 -20.61
N THR A 522 30.76 -14.44 -20.27
CA THR A 522 31.70 -15.48 -20.70
C THR A 522 31.94 -16.44 -19.54
N LEU A 523 31.75 -17.74 -19.77
CA LEU A 523 32.13 -18.75 -18.79
C LEU A 523 33.66 -18.76 -18.64
N PRO A 524 34.20 -18.77 -17.42
CA PRO A 524 35.64 -18.84 -17.25
C PRO A 524 36.25 -20.10 -17.87
N THR A 525 37.49 -19.97 -18.35
CA THR A 525 38.26 -21.11 -18.90
C THR A 525 38.85 -22.00 -17.80
N ASP A 526 38.78 -21.56 -16.54
CA ASP A 526 39.37 -22.23 -15.38
C ASP A 526 38.32 -22.93 -14.51
N ILE A 527 37.11 -23.19 -15.04
CA ILE A 527 36.05 -23.90 -14.31
C ILE A 527 36.55 -25.31 -14.02
N PRO A 528 36.70 -25.70 -12.75
CA PRO A 528 37.34 -26.98 -12.49
C PRO A 528 36.27 -28.09 -12.56
N VAL A 529 36.61 -29.22 -13.20
CA VAL A 529 35.68 -30.28 -13.62
C VAL A 529 35.87 -31.59 -12.86
N SER A 530 34.79 -32.35 -12.66
CA SER A 530 34.87 -33.69 -12.09
C SER A 530 35.82 -34.58 -12.89
N ALA A 531 36.80 -35.19 -12.22
CA ALA A 531 37.73 -36.14 -12.82
C ALA A 531 37.03 -37.41 -13.37
N ASN A 532 35.80 -37.70 -12.92
CA ASN A 532 35.04 -38.88 -13.33
C ASN A 532 34.13 -38.63 -14.54
N THR A 533 33.53 -37.44 -14.63
CA THR A 533 32.50 -37.12 -15.63
C THR A 533 32.91 -36.03 -16.62
N GLY A 534 34.05 -35.36 -16.39
CA GLY A 534 34.51 -34.23 -17.21
C GLY A 534 33.70 -32.95 -17.05
N ASN A 535 32.71 -32.93 -16.14
CA ASN A 535 31.74 -31.85 -15.98
C ASN A 535 31.63 -31.42 -14.51
N THR A 536 31.16 -30.20 -14.27
CA THR A 536 30.78 -29.69 -12.95
C THR A 536 29.41 -29.02 -13.00
N ASP A 537 28.60 -29.27 -11.98
CA ASP A 537 27.35 -28.54 -11.77
C ASP A 537 27.65 -27.23 -11.04
N ILE A 538 27.22 -26.12 -11.62
CA ILE A 538 27.39 -24.77 -11.08
C ILE A 538 26.02 -24.13 -10.87
N ARG A 539 25.91 -23.20 -9.93
CA ARG A 539 24.66 -22.51 -9.62
C ARG A 539 24.63 -21.11 -10.22
N ILE A 540 23.50 -20.73 -10.78
CA ILE A 540 23.18 -19.33 -11.05
C ILE A 540 22.43 -18.79 -9.82
N ASN A 541 22.92 -17.68 -9.28
CA ASN A 541 22.30 -16.97 -8.16
C ASN A 541 21.85 -15.60 -8.66
N ILE A 542 20.55 -15.30 -8.59
CA ILE A 542 19.96 -14.07 -9.11
C ILE A 542 19.61 -13.18 -7.91
N SER A 543 20.27 -12.02 -7.79
CA SER A 543 20.09 -11.09 -6.67
C SER A 543 19.53 -9.76 -7.16
N VAL A 544 18.21 -9.59 -7.02
CA VAL A 544 17.47 -8.44 -7.53
C VAL A 544 16.47 -7.98 -6.46
N GLN A 545 16.23 -6.67 -6.38
CA GLN A 545 15.08 -6.10 -5.69
C GLN A 545 14.06 -5.60 -6.72
N ASP A 546 12.78 -5.69 -6.38
CA ASP A 546 11.71 -5.06 -7.13
C ASP A 546 11.70 -3.53 -6.95
N LEU A 547 10.82 -2.81 -7.67
CA LEU A 547 10.73 -1.34 -7.60
C LEU A 547 10.32 -0.81 -6.22
N ALA A 548 9.71 -1.65 -5.37
CA ALA A 548 9.31 -1.33 -4.01
C ALA A 548 10.34 -1.79 -2.97
N GLY A 549 11.48 -2.35 -3.39
CA GLY A 549 12.59 -2.76 -2.54
C GLY A 549 12.42 -4.12 -1.86
N LEU A 550 11.47 -4.96 -2.28
CA LEU A 550 11.43 -6.37 -1.84
C LEU A 550 12.47 -7.17 -2.62
N SER A 551 13.21 -8.03 -1.92
CA SER A 551 14.04 -9.05 -2.56
C SER A 551 13.18 -10.16 -3.18
N LEU A 552 13.81 -11.04 -3.95
CA LEU A 552 13.12 -12.20 -4.51
C LEU A 552 12.74 -13.18 -3.41
N ASP A 553 11.68 -13.93 -3.66
CA ASP A 553 11.54 -15.24 -3.04
C ASP A 553 12.70 -16.13 -3.52
N ALA A 554 13.57 -16.52 -2.58
CA ALA A 554 14.77 -17.29 -2.89
C ALA A 554 14.48 -18.74 -3.31
N ASN A 555 13.27 -19.26 -3.03
CA ASN A 555 12.87 -20.62 -3.39
C ASN A 555 11.47 -20.64 -4.01
N PRO A 556 11.34 -20.44 -5.34
CA PRO A 556 10.05 -20.36 -6.00
C PRO A 556 9.20 -21.64 -5.94
N ALA A 557 9.77 -22.78 -5.49
CA ALA A 557 9.07 -24.05 -5.33
C ALA A 557 7.84 -23.94 -4.40
N THR A 558 7.90 -23.04 -3.42
CA THR A 558 6.80 -22.75 -2.51
C THR A 558 6.29 -21.35 -2.79
N ALA A 559 4.99 -21.20 -3.06
CA ALA A 559 4.44 -19.87 -3.28
C ALA A 559 4.43 -19.06 -1.97
N VAL A 560 4.99 -17.85 -2.04
CA VAL A 560 4.82 -16.82 -1.01
C VAL A 560 3.34 -16.54 -0.83
N ASP A 561 2.92 -16.48 0.43
CA ASP A 561 1.57 -16.09 0.78
C ASP A 561 1.53 -15.17 2.02
N TRP A 562 0.34 -14.78 2.45
CA TRP A 562 0.10 -13.93 3.61
C TRP A 562 -0.82 -14.61 4.61
N SER A 563 -0.37 -14.77 5.85
CA SER A 563 -1.16 -15.34 6.94
C SER A 563 -0.69 -14.84 8.29
N GLY A 564 -1.63 -14.69 9.23
CA GLY A 564 -1.33 -14.23 10.60
C GLY A 564 -0.66 -12.85 10.66
N GLY A 565 -0.88 -12.01 9.64
CA GLY A 565 -0.31 -10.68 9.52
C GLY A 565 1.13 -10.60 9.05
N ALA A 566 1.65 -11.65 8.40
CA ALA A 566 2.98 -11.62 7.80
C ALA A 566 3.09 -12.54 6.58
N TRP A 567 4.24 -12.47 5.91
CA TRP A 567 4.54 -13.36 4.80
C TRP A 567 4.74 -14.80 5.28
N THR A 568 4.38 -15.77 4.45
CA THR A 568 4.64 -17.20 4.66
C THR A 568 5.31 -17.75 3.42
N ASN A 569 6.25 -18.68 3.60
CA ASN A 569 7.09 -19.21 2.50
C ASN A 569 7.79 -18.10 1.71
N TYR A 570 8.29 -17.07 2.41
CA TYR A 570 9.12 -16.05 1.79
C TYR A 570 10.55 -16.25 2.25
N GLU A 571 11.27 -17.07 1.49
CA GLU A 571 12.59 -17.58 1.85
C GLU A 571 13.70 -16.57 1.56
N ASN A 572 14.66 -16.50 2.49
CA ASN A 572 15.92 -15.83 2.26
C ASN A 572 16.92 -16.71 1.50
N SER A 573 18.10 -16.17 1.17
CA SER A 573 19.14 -16.89 0.42
C SER A 573 19.65 -18.17 1.11
N ASN A 574 19.35 -18.37 2.40
CA ASN A 574 19.67 -19.58 3.15
C ASN A 574 18.51 -20.60 3.18
N GLY A 575 17.42 -20.34 2.44
CA GLY A 575 16.21 -21.16 2.43
C GLY A 575 15.35 -21.02 3.70
N GLN A 576 15.56 -19.96 4.49
CA GLN A 576 14.79 -19.76 5.72
C GLN A 576 13.61 -18.82 5.45
N ALA A 577 12.38 -19.28 5.73
CA ALA A 577 11.19 -18.46 5.63
C ALA A 577 11.21 -17.29 6.63
N GLY A 578 10.79 -16.10 6.17
CA GLY A 578 10.76 -14.87 6.95
C GLY A 578 10.04 -13.74 6.21
N ASP A 579 10.53 -12.51 6.35
CA ASP A 579 9.93 -11.31 5.75
C ASP A 579 10.90 -10.52 4.84
N THR A 580 12.08 -11.07 4.56
CA THR A 580 13.17 -10.31 3.93
C THR A 580 13.53 -10.77 2.52
N GLY A 581 13.18 -12.00 2.12
CA GLY A 581 13.60 -12.57 0.84
C GLY A 581 15.10 -12.74 0.69
N GLY A 582 15.54 -13.08 -0.51
CA GLY A 582 16.94 -13.33 -0.83
C GLY A 582 17.23 -13.46 -2.32
N ALA A 583 18.39 -14.01 -2.63
CA ALA A 583 18.78 -14.35 -3.99
C ALA A 583 18.25 -15.74 -4.35
N ASP A 584 17.68 -15.88 -5.55
CA ASP A 584 17.25 -17.17 -6.07
C ASP A 584 18.46 -17.96 -6.56
N ALA A 585 18.64 -19.18 -6.02
CA ALA A 585 19.74 -20.09 -6.34
C ALA A 585 19.27 -21.44 -6.90
N SER A 586 18.06 -21.48 -7.47
CA SER A 586 17.37 -22.71 -7.87
C SER A 586 17.88 -23.34 -9.16
N TYR A 587 18.65 -22.59 -9.95
CA TYR A 587 19.09 -22.98 -11.28
C TYR A 587 20.50 -23.58 -11.25
N GLN A 588 20.65 -24.76 -11.85
CA GLN A 588 21.91 -25.49 -11.92
C GLN A 588 22.30 -25.70 -13.39
N LEU A 589 23.51 -25.29 -13.75
CA LEU A 589 24.08 -25.48 -15.08
C LEU A 589 25.13 -26.57 -15.03
N LYS A 590 25.23 -27.34 -16.12
CA LYS A 590 26.29 -28.31 -16.31
C LYS A 590 27.37 -27.74 -17.21
N VAL A 591 28.62 -27.69 -16.73
CA VAL A 591 29.73 -27.12 -17.48
C VAL A 591 30.87 -28.11 -17.67
N SER A 592 31.35 -28.19 -18.90
CA SER A 592 32.58 -28.86 -19.30
C SER A 592 33.71 -27.84 -19.39
N ASN A 593 34.91 -28.31 -19.08
CA ASN A 593 36.16 -27.62 -19.36
C ASN A 593 37.12 -28.52 -20.13
N GLN A 594 36.60 -29.61 -20.71
CA GLN A 594 37.38 -30.44 -21.60
C GLN A 594 37.63 -29.62 -22.87
N ASN A 595 38.90 -29.48 -23.26
CA ASN A 595 39.46 -28.65 -24.35
C ASN A 595 40.18 -27.35 -23.91
N LEU A 596 40.19 -27.01 -22.62
CA LEU A 596 41.01 -25.92 -22.10
C LEU A 596 42.07 -26.45 -21.14
N THR A 597 43.33 -26.14 -21.45
CA THR A 597 44.45 -26.43 -20.55
C THR A 597 44.25 -25.58 -19.29
N LEU A 598 43.97 -26.19 -18.14
CA LEU A 598 44.06 -25.52 -16.84
C LEU A 598 45.49 -25.02 -16.66
N THR A 599 45.77 -23.77 -17.04
CA THR A 599 47.01 -23.12 -16.64
C THR A 599 46.98 -22.97 -15.14
N ALA A 600 47.97 -23.57 -14.48
CA ALA A 600 48.19 -23.40 -13.05
C ALA A 600 48.10 -21.90 -12.70
N PRO A 601 47.54 -21.54 -11.53
CA PRO A 601 47.39 -20.14 -11.15
C PRO A 601 48.75 -19.44 -11.26
N GLU A 602 48.79 -18.31 -11.97
CA GLU A 602 49.96 -17.45 -12.01
C GLU A 602 50.25 -16.97 -10.58
N SER A 603 51.18 -17.65 -9.93
CA SER A 603 51.86 -17.15 -8.75
C SER A 603 52.56 -15.84 -9.13
N ARG A 604 51.93 -14.70 -8.81
CA ARG A 604 52.64 -13.44 -8.72
C ARG A 604 53.57 -13.46 -7.50
N GLY A 605 54.78 -13.97 -7.77
CA GLY A 605 56.08 -13.61 -7.21
C GLY A 605 56.19 -13.16 -5.75
N GLY A 606 56.87 -14.00 -4.96
CA GLY A 606 57.71 -13.59 -3.84
C GLY A 606 58.85 -14.60 -3.68
N GLY A 607 59.94 -14.43 -4.45
CA GLY A 607 61.02 -15.40 -4.57
C GLY A 607 61.89 -15.59 -3.31
N GLY A 608 62.52 -16.76 -3.22
CA GLY A 608 63.75 -16.96 -2.47
C GLY A 608 63.93 -18.33 -1.83
N GLY A 609 64.65 -19.23 -2.51
CA GLY A 609 65.47 -20.24 -1.84
C GLY A 609 64.97 -21.69 -1.83
N SER A 610 65.35 -22.46 -2.85
CA SER A 610 65.45 -23.92 -2.77
C SER A 610 66.48 -24.35 -1.74
N MET A 611 66.21 -25.40 -0.95
CA MET A 611 67.16 -26.52 -0.78
C MET A 611 66.49 -27.74 -0.14
N SER A 612 66.39 -28.75 -0.99
CA SER A 612 66.44 -30.21 -0.80
C SER A 612 66.38 -30.82 0.61
N TRP A 613 65.51 -31.81 0.68
CA TRP A 613 65.62 -33.06 1.46
C TRP A 613 67.04 -33.46 1.85
N LEU A 614 67.25 -33.66 3.15
CA LEU A 614 68.26 -34.58 3.69
C LEU A 614 67.83 -35.13 5.07
N LEU A 615 67.80 -36.46 5.13
CA LEU A 615 68.00 -37.37 6.27
C LEU A 615 67.00 -37.47 7.46
N LEU A 616 66.28 -38.60 7.45
CA LEU A 616 66.40 -39.72 8.41
C LEU A 616 66.65 -39.42 9.90
N GLY A 617 65.65 -39.83 10.70
CA GLY A 617 65.89 -40.80 11.79
C GLY A 617 66.15 -40.24 13.19
N LEU A 618 65.54 -40.92 14.17
CA LEU A 618 65.86 -40.94 15.61
C LEU A 618 65.49 -39.67 16.40
N LEU A 619 64.40 -39.71 17.18
CA LEU A 619 64.39 -40.28 18.54
C LEU A 619 63.06 -40.02 19.23
N ALA A 620 62.63 -41.04 19.95
CA ALA A 620 61.54 -41.00 20.90
C ALA A 620 61.96 -40.32 22.23
N LEU A 621 60.92 -40.00 22.99
CA LEU A 621 60.87 -39.92 24.45
C LEU A 621 61.37 -38.65 25.16
N PHE A 622 60.62 -38.35 26.23
CA PHE A 622 60.73 -37.28 27.22
C PHE A 622 60.13 -35.94 26.76
N GLY A 623 59.11 -35.38 27.39
CA GLY A 623 58.56 -35.61 28.72
C GLY A 623 58.14 -34.26 29.31
N VAL A 624 56.85 -34.14 29.66
CA VAL A 624 56.30 -33.38 30.79
C VAL A 624 56.67 -31.89 30.93
N GLY A 625 55.66 -31.00 30.90
CA GLY A 625 55.85 -29.65 31.45
C GLY A 625 54.72 -28.63 31.34
N ARG A 626 53.61 -28.86 32.06
CA ARG A 626 52.67 -27.89 32.67
C ARG A 626 52.65 -26.42 32.16
N TYR A 627 51.47 -25.96 31.71
CA TYR A 627 51.05 -24.56 31.81
C TYR A 627 49.85 -24.41 32.75
N LYS A 628 50.06 -23.71 33.88
CA LYS A 628 49.01 -23.25 34.81
C LYS A 628 48.60 -21.82 34.45
N ARG A 629 47.30 -21.61 34.27
CA ARG A 629 46.64 -20.29 34.30
C ARG A 629 46.65 -19.70 35.72
N LYS A 630 46.89 -18.39 35.84
CA LYS A 630 46.39 -17.56 36.95
C LYS A 630 45.94 -16.20 36.41
N PHE A 631 44.69 -15.88 36.74
CA PHE A 631 44.03 -14.57 36.63
C PHE A 631 44.45 -13.64 37.79
N LYS A 632 44.46 -12.33 37.51
CA LYS A 632 44.21 -11.12 38.35
C LYS A 632 44.64 -9.93 37.47
N GLY A 633 43.93 -8.83 37.24
CA GLY A 633 42.82 -8.16 37.94
C GLY A 633 43.22 -6.69 38.14
N LEU A 634 42.28 -5.75 37.86
CA LEU A 634 42.32 -4.29 38.09
C LEU A 634 43.20 -3.51 37.08
N SER A 635 42.79 -2.40 36.47
CA SER A 635 41.89 -1.31 36.86
C SER A 635 40.83 -0.93 35.83
#